data_AF-S3BHA6-F1
#
_entry.id   AF-S3BHA6-F1
#
_cell.length_a   1.000
_cell.length_b   1.000
_cell.length_c   1.000
_cell.angle_alpha   90.00
_cell.angle_beta   90.00
_cell.angle_gamma   90.00
#
_symmetry.space_group_name_H-M   'P 1'
#
loop_
_entity.id
_entity.type
_entity.pdbx_description
1 polymer ?
#
loop_
_entity_poly.entity_id
_entity_poly.type
_entity_poly.pdbx_seq_one_letter_code
_entity_poly.pdbx_strand_id
1 'polypeptide(L)'
;MQRRNLIGKGAALAAFAALPGASLLAAEAAADEPAPKKKDKDKDLPFPVKGKVTVVDFGAPWCASCPEMAKLMEEMQKEYGDRAAFIVINIDEWNGIENDYLIEEMPAQIFYDASGEPIWQHRGPVDAETMRERVNILLKG
;
A
#
# COMPACT_ATOMS: atom_id res chain seq x y z
N MET A 1 26.29 16.36 41.18
CA MET A 1 27.61 16.87 40.73
C MET A 1 27.52 16.97 39.20
N GLN A 2 27.66 18.08 38.48
CA GLN A 2 28.36 19.36 38.68
C GLN A 2 27.43 20.56 38.31
N ARG A 3 27.34 21.59 39.17
CA ARG A 3 27.83 22.99 38.98
C ARG A 3 27.14 23.75 37.82
N ARG A 4 26.08 24.53 38.06
CA ARG A 4 26.04 25.98 38.42
C ARG A 4 26.91 26.90 37.53
N ASN A 5 26.25 27.99 37.08
CA ASN A 5 26.74 29.25 36.48
C ASN A 5 27.05 29.21 34.96
N LEU A 6 26.70 30.20 34.13
CA LEU A 6 26.54 31.64 34.37
C LEU A 6 25.32 32.28 33.68
N ILE A 7 24.69 33.17 34.44
CA ILE A 7 23.83 34.25 33.97
C ILE A 7 24.76 35.38 33.47
N GLY A 8 24.75 35.66 32.17
CA GLY A 8 25.38 36.83 31.56
C GLY A 8 24.32 37.86 31.19
N LYS A 9 24.18 38.90 32.00
CA LYS A 9 23.43 40.11 31.68
C LYS A 9 24.08 40.82 30.50
N GLY A 10 23.27 41.24 29.52
CA GLY A 10 23.71 42.09 28.42
C GLY A 10 22.51 42.68 27.70
N ALA A 11 21.84 43.63 28.35
CA ALA A 11 20.93 44.53 27.67
C ALA A 11 21.76 45.49 26.80
N ALA A 12 21.56 45.43 25.48
CA ALA A 12 21.99 46.49 24.57
C ALA A 12 20.79 46.84 23.69
N LEU A 13 20.13 47.93 24.06
CA LEU A 13 19.27 48.71 23.17
C LEU A 13 20.15 49.23 22.02
N ALA A 14 19.87 48.82 20.79
CA ALA A 14 20.39 49.46 19.60
C ALA A 14 19.21 49.90 18.73
N ALA A 15 19.30 51.15 18.31
CA ALA A 15 18.23 51.95 17.75
C ALA A 15 17.68 51.41 16.43
N PHE A 16 16.37 51.60 16.25
CA PHE A 16 15.68 51.52 14.96
C PHE A 16 16.30 52.55 14.00
N ALA A 17 16.99 52.06 12.96
CA ALA A 17 17.26 52.81 11.75
C ALA A 17 16.47 52.19 10.61
N ALA A 18 15.49 52.94 10.11
CA ALA A 18 14.61 52.54 9.01
C ALA A 18 15.40 52.43 7.70
N LEU A 19 15.29 51.27 7.04
CA LEU A 19 15.62 51.07 5.63
C LEU A 19 14.37 50.52 4.93
N PRO A 20 13.80 51.23 3.95
CA PRO A 20 12.77 50.70 3.08
C PRO A 20 13.47 49.93 1.95
N GLY A 21 13.43 48.60 1.98
CA GLY A 21 14.12 47.79 0.99
C GLY A 21 13.77 46.31 1.07
N ALA A 22 12.92 45.89 0.15
CA ALA A 22 12.51 44.52 -0.18
C ALA A 22 13.43 43.38 0.29
N SER A 23 12.88 42.49 1.13
CA SER A 23 12.57 41.12 0.73
C SER A 23 11.85 40.41 1.88
N LEU A 24 10.54 40.23 1.73
CA LEU A 24 9.86 39.10 2.33
C LEU A 24 10.51 37.85 1.73
N LEU A 25 11.20 37.06 2.54
CA LEU A 25 11.07 35.61 2.47
C LEU A 25 11.25 35.08 3.89
N ALA A 26 10.12 34.83 4.54
CA ALA A 26 10.04 33.83 5.58
C ALA A 26 10.43 32.49 4.94
N ALA A 27 11.60 31.97 5.27
CA ALA A 27 11.87 30.54 5.12
C ALA A 27 11.35 29.86 6.39
N GLU A 28 10.02 29.85 6.51
CA GLU A 28 9.30 28.98 7.42
C GLU A 28 9.48 27.53 6.92
N ALA A 29 9.73 26.63 7.87
CA ALA A 29 9.78 25.18 7.74
C ALA A 29 9.18 24.57 6.46
N ALA A 30 10.04 24.05 5.58
CA ALA A 30 9.65 22.98 4.67
C ALA A 30 9.61 21.67 5.48
N ALA A 31 8.43 21.42 6.05
CA ALA A 31 7.78 20.12 6.16
C ALA A 31 8.70 18.89 6.30
N ASP A 32 9.03 18.56 7.54
CA ASP A 32 9.06 17.17 8.00
C ASP A 32 7.60 16.68 8.02
N GLU A 33 7.01 16.44 6.84
CA GLU A 33 5.76 15.68 6.77
C GLU A 33 6.15 14.20 6.75
N PRO A 34 5.90 13.44 7.85
CA PRO A 34 6.22 12.03 7.87
C PRO A 34 5.44 11.36 6.74
N ALA A 35 6.16 10.64 5.88
CA ALA A 35 5.57 9.83 4.83
C ALA A 35 4.39 9.01 5.40
N PRO A 36 3.28 8.84 4.64
CA PRO A 36 2.11 8.13 5.12
C PRO A 36 2.52 6.76 5.65
N LYS A 37 2.11 6.45 6.89
CA LYS A 37 2.45 5.19 7.53
C LYS A 37 1.88 4.05 6.68
N LYS A 38 2.76 3.19 6.16
CA LYS A 38 2.37 1.96 5.46
C LYS A 38 1.53 1.06 6.39
N LYS A 39 0.57 0.34 5.83
CA LYS A 39 -0.40 -0.52 6.54
C LYS A 39 0.30 -1.67 7.26
N ASP A 40 -0.29 -2.09 8.39
CA ASP A 40 0.16 -3.23 9.19
C ASP A 40 -0.49 -4.52 8.65
N LYS A 41 0.34 -5.37 8.05
CA LYS A 41 -0.05 -6.65 7.46
C LYS A 41 -0.51 -7.68 8.50
N ASP A 42 -0.24 -7.49 9.79
CA ASP A 42 -0.65 -8.44 10.82
C ASP A 42 -2.09 -8.22 11.32
N LYS A 43 -2.70 -7.09 10.99
CA LYS A 43 -4.03 -6.71 11.50
C LYS A 43 -5.09 -6.51 10.42
N ASP A 44 -4.67 -6.02 9.26
CA ASP A 44 -5.59 -5.35 8.33
C ASP A 44 -5.73 -6.05 6.97
N LEU A 45 -5.20 -7.27 6.80
CA LEU A 45 -5.28 -7.97 5.52
C LEU A 45 -6.76 -8.20 5.12
N PRO A 46 -7.18 -7.74 3.92
CA PRO A 46 -8.56 -7.89 3.48
C PRO A 46 -8.86 -9.30 2.94
N PHE A 47 -7.91 -10.24 3.00
CA PHE A 47 -8.00 -11.57 2.42
C PHE A 47 -7.35 -12.64 3.32
N PRO A 48 -7.73 -13.93 3.16
CA PRO A 48 -8.87 -14.41 2.37
C PRO A 48 -10.21 -14.05 3.02
N VAL A 49 -11.26 -13.87 2.21
CA VAL A 49 -12.61 -13.61 2.71
C VAL A 49 -13.22 -14.93 3.17
N LYS A 50 -13.46 -15.06 4.48
CA LYS A 50 -14.00 -16.29 5.07
C LYS A 50 -15.33 -16.69 4.44
N GLY A 51 -15.46 -17.95 4.04
CA GLY A 51 -16.66 -18.51 3.42
C GLY A 51 -16.83 -18.18 1.94
N LYS A 52 -15.82 -17.59 1.28
CA LYS A 52 -15.83 -17.32 -0.16
C LYS A 52 -14.51 -17.77 -0.79
N VAL A 53 -14.59 -18.30 -2.01
CA VAL A 53 -13.42 -18.40 -2.88
C VAL A 53 -12.86 -16.99 -3.05
N THR A 54 -11.57 -16.80 -2.77
CA THR A 54 -10.93 -15.49 -2.81
C THR A 54 -9.75 -15.53 -3.76
N VAL A 55 -9.71 -14.60 -4.71
CA VAL A 55 -8.54 -14.35 -5.56
C VAL A 55 -7.92 -13.03 -5.14
N VAL A 56 -6.62 -13.05 -4.89
CA VAL A 56 -5.85 -11.86 -4.49
C VAL A 56 -4.79 -11.62 -5.55
N ASP A 57 -4.77 -10.43 -6.13
CA ASP A 57 -3.76 -9.98 -7.07
C ASP A 57 -2.81 -8.98 -6.40
N PHE A 58 -1.53 -9.31 -6.36
CA PHE A 58 -0.46 -8.44 -5.85
C PHE A 58 0.17 -7.69 -7.02
N GLY A 59 0.14 -6.37 -6.94
CA GLY A 59 0.64 -5.51 -8.01
C GLY A 59 1.03 -4.13 -7.52
N ALA A 60 1.37 -3.25 -8.47
CA ALA A 60 1.58 -1.83 -8.21
C ALA A 60 1.32 -1.00 -9.49
N PRO A 61 0.94 0.28 -9.39
CA PRO A 61 0.63 1.11 -10.57
C PRO A 61 1.79 1.31 -11.56
N TRP A 62 3.02 1.18 -11.09
CA TRP A 62 4.24 1.33 -11.90
C TRP A 62 4.65 0.05 -12.63
N CYS A 63 4.02 -1.09 -12.31
CA CYS A 63 4.23 -2.35 -13.01
C CYS A 63 3.46 -2.35 -14.34
N ALA A 64 4.14 -2.67 -15.44
CA ALA A 64 3.60 -2.49 -16.79
C ALA A 64 2.25 -3.21 -17.03
N SER A 65 2.12 -4.46 -16.57
CA SER A 65 0.92 -5.29 -16.80
C SER A 65 -0.11 -5.22 -15.66
N CYS A 66 0.24 -4.63 -14.52
CA CYS A 66 -0.61 -4.63 -13.32
C CYS A 66 -1.94 -3.84 -13.52
N PRO A 67 -1.98 -2.67 -14.20
CA PRO A 67 -3.23 -1.97 -14.44
C PRO A 67 -4.24 -2.76 -15.29
N GLU A 68 -3.78 -3.61 -16.21
CA GLU A 68 -4.65 -4.50 -16.99
C GLU A 68 -5.19 -5.63 -16.12
N MET A 69 -4.35 -6.20 -15.26
CA MET A 69 -4.78 -7.21 -14.29
C MET A 69 -5.84 -6.67 -13.33
N ALA A 70 -5.67 -5.45 -12.81
CA ALA A 70 -6.65 -4.82 -11.95
C ALA A 70 -8.03 -4.68 -12.64
N LYS A 71 -8.06 -4.34 -13.93
CA LYS A 71 -9.31 -4.31 -14.72
C LYS A 71 -9.94 -5.70 -14.84
N LEU A 72 -9.13 -6.72 -15.10
CA LEU A 72 -9.62 -8.10 -15.14
C LEU A 72 -10.22 -8.50 -13.79
N MET A 73 -9.57 -8.17 -12.68
CA MET A 73 -10.09 -8.44 -11.33
C MET A 73 -11.45 -7.76 -11.09
N GLU A 74 -11.64 -6.53 -11.55
CA GLU A 74 -12.94 -5.83 -11.48
C GLU A 74 -14.02 -6.51 -12.34
N GLU A 75 -13.67 -6.97 -13.55
CA GLU A 75 -14.58 -7.72 -14.42
C GLU A 75 -15.01 -9.03 -13.78
N MET A 76 -14.06 -9.77 -13.20
CA MET A 76 -14.37 -11.00 -12.47
C MET A 76 -15.26 -10.74 -11.25
N GLN A 77 -14.99 -9.67 -10.48
CA GLN A 77 -15.85 -9.32 -9.35
C GLN A 77 -17.30 -9.04 -9.78
N LYS A 78 -17.50 -8.39 -10.94
CA LYS A 78 -18.83 -8.17 -11.52
C LYS A 78 -19.49 -9.47 -11.99
N GLU A 79 -18.73 -10.37 -12.62
CA GLU A 79 -19.23 -11.63 -13.17
C GLU A 79 -19.63 -12.64 -12.07
N TYR A 80 -18.82 -12.75 -11.02
CA TYR A 80 -19.03 -13.71 -9.94
C TYR A 80 -19.93 -13.18 -8.82
N GLY A 81 -19.98 -11.85 -8.64
CA GLY A 81 -20.75 -11.21 -7.59
C GLY A 81 -20.36 -11.76 -6.22
N ASP A 82 -21.34 -12.10 -5.39
CA ASP A 82 -21.09 -12.58 -4.03
C ASP A 82 -20.53 -14.01 -3.96
N ARG A 83 -20.40 -14.73 -5.07
CA ARG A 83 -19.90 -16.12 -5.06
C ARG A 83 -18.40 -16.21 -4.80
N ALA A 84 -17.65 -15.20 -5.18
CA ALA A 84 -16.20 -15.12 -4.98
C ALA A 84 -15.77 -13.67 -4.74
N ALA A 85 -14.64 -13.50 -4.04
CA ALA A 85 -14.04 -12.20 -3.77
C ALA A 85 -12.78 -12.01 -4.62
N PHE A 86 -12.65 -10.85 -5.26
CA PHE A 86 -11.48 -10.47 -6.06
C PHE A 86 -10.87 -9.22 -5.45
N ILE A 87 -9.63 -9.32 -4.98
CA ILE A 87 -8.97 -8.29 -4.18
C ILE A 87 -7.66 -7.92 -4.85
N VAL A 88 -7.42 -6.63 -5.06
CA VAL A 88 -6.15 -6.12 -5.56
C VAL A 88 -5.37 -5.52 -4.39
N ILE A 89 -4.10 -5.91 -4.26
CA ILE A 89 -3.16 -5.44 -3.25
C ILE A 89 -2.07 -4.64 -3.94
N ASN A 90 -2.09 -3.33 -3.70
CA ASN A 90 -0.96 -2.47 -4.04
C ASN A 90 0.16 -2.66 -3.00
N ILE A 91 1.26 -3.30 -3.39
CA ILE A 91 2.35 -3.65 -2.44
C ILE A 91 2.97 -2.41 -1.77
N ASP A 92 2.96 -1.25 -2.43
CA ASP A 92 3.56 -0.02 -1.90
C ASP A 92 2.84 0.51 -0.65
N GLU A 93 1.58 0.13 -0.46
CA GLU A 93 0.76 0.52 0.69
C GLU A 93 1.08 -0.28 1.95
N TRP A 94 1.87 -1.35 1.85
CA TRP A 94 2.13 -2.28 2.94
C TRP A 94 3.63 -2.39 3.26
N ASN A 95 3.94 -2.63 4.52
CA ASN A 95 5.32 -2.86 4.94
C ASN A 95 5.76 -4.30 4.66
N GLY A 96 6.39 -4.53 3.51
CA GLY A 96 7.06 -5.80 3.22
C GLY A 96 6.08 -6.97 3.05
N ILE A 97 4.90 -6.72 2.49
CA ILE A 97 3.90 -7.76 2.21
C ILE A 97 4.38 -8.72 1.12
N GLU A 98 5.16 -8.21 0.17
CA GLU A 98 5.78 -8.96 -0.90
C GLU A 98 6.70 -10.07 -0.37
N ASN A 99 7.35 -9.87 0.78
CA ASN A 99 8.22 -10.88 1.39
C ASN A 99 7.43 -12.01 2.02
N ASP A 100 6.28 -11.72 2.63
CA ASP A 100 5.46 -12.72 3.32
C ASP A 100 4.75 -13.66 2.34
N TYR A 101 4.37 -13.11 1.19
CA TYR A 101 3.66 -13.84 0.13
C TYR A 101 4.57 -14.27 -1.04
N LEU A 102 5.89 -14.07 -0.90
CA LEU A 102 6.90 -14.43 -1.91
C LEU A 102 6.60 -13.84 -3.30
N ILE A 103 6.22 -12.57 -3.34
CA ILE A 103 5.89 -11.83 -4.56
C ILE A 103 7.20 -11.35 -5.22
N GLU A 104 7.85 -12.25 -5.95
CA GLU A 104 9.10 -11.98 -6.68
C GLU A 104 8.87 -11.37 -8.08
N GLU A 105 7.68 -11.59 -8.64
CA GLU A 105 7.28 -11.15 -9.97
C GLU A 105 5.84 -10.62 -9.91
N MET A 106 5.58 -9.49 -10.55
CA MET A 106 4.26 -8.86 -10.58
C MET A 106 3.69 -8.76 -11.99
N PRO A 107 2.35 -8.88 -12.15
CA PRO A 107 1.39 -9.18 -11.09
C PRO A 107 1.51 -10.63 -10.59
N ALA A 108 1.01 -10.95 -9.41
CA ALA A 108 0.96 -12.31 -8.88
C ALA A 108 -0.39 -12.59 -8.22
N GLN A 109 -1.01 -13.72 -8.56
CA GLN A 109 -2.34 -14.06 -8.04
C GLN A 109 -2.28 -15.26 -7.11
N ILE A 110 -2.92 -15.16 -5.95
CA ILE A 110 -3.11 -16.28 -5.02
C ILE A 110 -4.61 -16.58 -4.94
N PHE A 111 -4.95 -17.85 -5.09
CA PHE A 111 -6.30 -18.36 -5.06
C PHE A 111 -6.52 -19.14 -3.77
N TYR A 112 -7.53 -18.74 -3.02
CA TYR A 112 -7.96 -19.37 -1.79
C TYR A 112 -9.31 -20.04 -1.99
N ASP A 113 -9.48 -21.21 -1.40
CA ASP A 113 -10.79 -21.86 -1.30
C ASP A 113 -11.71 -21.11 -0.31
N ALA A 114 -12.94 -21.62 -0.12
CA ALA A 114 -13.88 -21.04 0.82
C ALA A 114 -13.48 -21.18 2.31
N SER A 115 -12.56 -22.10 2.64
CA SER A 115 -12.01 -22.26 4.00
C SER A 115 -10.91 -21.23 4.30
N GLY A 116 -10.32 -20.67 3.24
CA GLY A 116 -9.20 -19.74 3.28
C GLY A 116 -7.84 -20.45 3.15
N GLU A 117 -7.81 -21.68 2.65
CA GLU A 117 -6.58 -22.38 2.30
C GLU A 117 -6.08 -21.88 0.93
N PRO A 118 -4.78 -21.50 0.79
CA PRO A 118 -4.21 -21.15 -0.49
C PRO A 118 -4.04 -22.41 -1.35
N ILE A 119 -4.78 -22.48 -2.45
CA ILE A 119 -4.80 -23.66 -3.34
C ILE A 119 -3.80 -23.50 -4.49
N TRP A 120 -3.63 -22.27 -5.00
CA TRP A 120 -2.77 -22.02 -6.14
C TRP A 120 -2.19 -20.61 -6.13
N GLN A 121 -0.95 -20.47 -6.58
CA GLN A 121 -0.27 -19.20 -6.79
C GLN A 121 0.27 -19.13 -8.22
N HIS A 122 0.01 -18.02 -8.89
CA HIS A 122 0.52 -17.68 -10.22
C HIS A 122 1.45 -16.49 -10.14
N ARG A 123 2.46 -16.47 -11.02
CA ARG A 123 3.40 -15.37 -11.19
C ARG A 123 3.31 -14.86 -12.62
N GLY A 124 3.22 -13.54 -12.77
CA GLY A 124 3.01 -12.86 -14.04
C GLY A 124 1.52 -12.67 -14.36
N PRO A 125 1.21 -12.09 -15.54
CA PRO A 125 -0.16 -11.92 -15.98
C PRO A 125 -0.82 -13.26 -16.30
N VAL A 126 -2.14 -13.30 -16.15
CA VAL A 126 -3.01 -14.44 -16.48
C VAL A 126 -4.21 -13.93 -17.29
N ASP A 127 -4.66 -14.72 -18.25
CA ASP A 127 -5.83 -14.36 -19.06
C ASP A 127 -7.16 -14.65 -18.34
N ALA A 128 -8.24 -14.06 -18.87
CA ALA A 128 -9.58 -14.18 -18.30
C ALA A 128 -10.13 -15.62 -18.35
N GLU A 129 -9.72 -16.44 -19.32
CA GLU A 129 -10.19 -17.81 -19.45
C GLU A 129 -9.62 -18.66 -18.30
N THR A 130 -8.31 -18.58 -18.11
CA THR A 130 -7.59 -19.26 -17.04
C THR A 130 -8.10 -18.80 -15.66
N MET A 131 -8.31 -17.49 -15.47
CA MET A 131 -8.88 -16.93 -14.24
C MET A 131 -10.24 -17.56 -13.93
N ARG A 132 -11.15 -17.60 -14.91
CA ARG A 132 -12.48 -18.22 -14.76
C ARG A 132 -12.39 -19.70 -14.48
N GLU A 133 -11.55 -20.43 -15.21
CA GLU A 133 -11.39 -21.86 -15.02
C GLU A 133 -11.01 -22.18 -13.57
N ARG A 134 -9.99 -21.49 -13.04
CA ARG A 134 -9.49 -21.69 -11.67
C ARG A 134 -10.55 -21.37 -10.63
N VAL A 135 -11.25 -20.24 -10.76
CA VAL A 135 -12.33 -19.88 -9.83
C VAL A 135 -13.47 -20.92 -9.91
N ASN A 136 -13.84 -21.36 -11.10
CA ASN A 136 -14.92 -22.34 -11.29
C ASN A 136 -14.58 -23.73 -10.74
N ILE A 137 -13.30 -24.12 -10.72
CA ILE A 137 -12.85 -25.34 -10.03
C ILE A 137 -13.10 -25.20 -8.53
N LEU A 138 -12.65 -24.11 -7.93
CA LEU A 138 -12.77 -23.87 -6.47
C LEU A 138 -14.23 -23.73 -6.02
N LEU A 139 -15.11 -23.21 -6.86
CA LEU A 139 -16.53 -23.08 -6.56
C LEU A 139 -17.29 -24.43 -6.59
N LYS A 140 -16.73 -25.48 -7.20
CA LYS A 140 -17.39 -26.79 -7.30
C LYS A 140 -17.11 -27.71 -6.11
N GLY A 141 -16.09 -27.41 -5.30
CA GLY A 141 -15.63 -28.26 -4.20
C GLY A 141 -14.73 -29.37 -4.70
#